data_AF-Q8L896-F1
#
_entry.id   AF-Q8L896-F1
#
_cell.length_a   1.000
_cell.length_b   1.000
_cell.length_c   1.000
_cell.angle_alpha   90.00
_cell.angle_beta   90.00
_cell.angle_gamma   90.00
#
_symmetry.space_group_name_H-M   'P 1'
#
loop_
_entity.id
_entity.type
_entity.pdbx_description
1 polymer ?
#
loop_
_entity_poly.entity_id
_entity_poly.type
_entity_poly.pdbx_seq_one_letter_code
_entity_poly.pdbx_strand_id
1 'polypeptide(L)'
;MRNDSPYTPLLNGSANNHRRDLLLVLSGLLLLASIIAFSGYRGGFINSREPHADVSSSSSSSASSDEAAKPSAVSRGVSSGVSEKSNTFLSGKVVGEAESFPWDNTMLSWQRTAFHFQPEKNWMNDPNGPLYYKGWYHFFYQYNPNGAVWGDIVWGHAVSRDIIHWLHLPLAMVADQWYDSNGVWTGSATILPDGQVIMLYTGSTNESVQVQNLAYPADLND
;
A
#
# COMPACT_ATOMS: atom_id res chain seq x y z
N MET A 1 44.84 -31.56 -6.26
CA MET A 1 44.94 -30.38 -5.37
C MET A 1 43.57 -30.20 -4.72
N ARG A 2 43.51 -30.28 -3.39
CA ARG A 2 42.29 -30.06 -2.60
C ARG A 2 41.99 -28.55 -2.56
N ASN A 3 40.73 -28.17 -2.67
CA ASN A 3 40.28 -26.82 -2.37
C ASN A 3 39.22 -26.93 -1.27
N ASP A 4 39.65 -26.60 -0.04
CA ASP A 4 38.82 -26.58 1.16
C ASP A 4 38.02 -25.28 1.17
N SER A 5 36.69 -25.39 1.10
CA SER A 5 35.78 -24.27 1.38
C SER A 5 35.46 -24.28 2.88
N PRO A 6 35.58 -23.15 3.62
CA PRO A 6 35.24 -23.15 5.03
C PRO A 6 33.72 -23.17 5.21
N TYR A 7 33.18 -24.31 5.62
CA TYR A 7 31.81 -24.42 6.10
C TYR A 7 31.74 -23.83 7.51
N THR A 8 31.07 -22.68 7.66
CA THR A 8 30.74 -22.11 8.97
C THR A 8 29.38 -22.67 9.40
N PRO A 9 29.27 -23.47 10.47
CA PRO A 9 27.97 -23.93 10.94
C PRO A 9 27.18 -22.76 11.54
N LEU A 10 25.91 -22.62 11.13
CA LEU A 10 24.97 -21.67 11.73
C LEU A 10 24.72 -22.03 13.20
N LEU A 11 24.73 -21.01 14.05
CA LEU A 11 24.50 -21.13 15.50
C LEU A 11 23.14 -21.78 15.78
N ASN A 12 23.19 -22.80 16.64
CA ASN A 12 22.06 -23.62 17.07
C ASN A 12 20.88 -22.75 17.58
N GLY A 13 19.73 -22.81 16.87
CA GLY A 13 18.56 -21.94 17.07
C GLY A 13 17.75 -22.15 18.36
N SER A 14 18.20 -23.04 19.26
CA SER A 14 17.46 -23.40 20.48
C SER A 14 17.36 -22.23 21.49
N ALA A 15 18.38 -21.38 21.61
CA ALA A 15 18.40 -20.30 22.60
C ALA A 15 17.54 -19.07 22.21
N ASN A 16 17.26 -18.88 20.91
CA ASN A 16 16.49 -17.72 20.42
C ASN A 16 14.97 -17.92 20.54
N ASN A 17 14.50 -19.17 20.56
CA ASN A 17 13.07 -19.46 20.68
C ASN A 17 12.55 -19.13 22.08
N HIS A 18 13.31 -19.48 23.13
CA HIS A 18 12.93 -19.17 24.52
C HIS A 18 12.80 -17.67 24.81
N ARG A 19 13.63 -16.82 24.18
CA ARG A 19 13.52 -15.36 24.33
C ARG A 19 12.29 -14.80 23.60
N ARG A 20 11.94 -15.35 22.44
CA ARG A 20 10.74 -14.96 21.68
C ARG A 20 9.47 -15.39 22.40
N ASP A 21 9.44 -16.59 22.96
CA ASP A 21 8.31 -17.10 23.73
C ASP A 21 8.08 -16.25 24.98
N LEU A 22 9.15 -15.90 25.72
CA LEU A 22 9.07 -15.03 26.89
C LEU A 22 8.57 -13.62 26.55
N LEU A 23 9.02 -13.06 25.42
CA LEU A 23 8.56 -11.75 24.94
C LEU A 23 7.08 -11.76 24.53
N LEU A 24 6.60 -12.85 23.93
CA LEU A 24 5.19 -13.02 23.56
C LEU A 24 4.29 -13.16 24.80
N VAL A 25 4.73 -13.89 25.83
CA VAL A 25 3.99 -13.99 27.09
C VAL A 25 3.91 -12.65 27.82
N LEU A 26 5.03 -11.92 27.90
CA LEU A 26 5.08 -10.61 28.57
C LEU A 26 4.24 -9.56 27.84
N SER A 27 4.24 -9.54 26.50
CA SER A 27 3.42 -8.61 25.72
C SER A 27 1.92 -8.91 25.84
N GLY A 28 1.53 -10.19 25.88
CA GLY A 28 0.16 -10.61 26.12
C GLY A 28 -0.37 -10.19 27.49
N LEU A 29 0.45 -10.32 28.55
CA LEU A 29 0.08 -9.90 29.90
C LEU A 29 -0.08 -8.37 30.01
N LEU A 30 0.79 -7.60 29.35
CA LEU A 30 0.69 -6.13 29.27
C LEU A 30 -0.58 -5.67 28.55
N LEU A 31 -0.97 -6.35 27.46
CA LEU A 31 -2.20 -6.05 26.73
C LEU A 31 -3.44 -6.33 27.59
N LEU A 32 -3.45 -7.46 28.32
CA LEU A 32 -4.57 -7.82 29.19
C LEU A 32 -4.74 -6.83 30.35
N ALA A 33 -3.62 -6.42 30.98
CA ALA A 33 -3.62 -5.42 32.04
C ALA A 33 -4.16 -4.05 31.57
N SER A 34 -3.82 -3.64 30.35
CA SER A 34 -4.29 -2.37 29.79
C SER A 34 -5.77 -2.38 29.40
N ILE A 35 -6.31 -3.52 28.94
CA ILE A 35 -7.76 -3.69 28.69
C ILE A 35 -8.56 -3.62 30.01
N ILE A 36 -8.06 -4.23 31.09
CA ILE A 36 -8.71 -4.20 32.42
C ILE A 36 -8.70 -2.77 32.99
N ALA A 37 -7.57 -2.06 32.88
CA ALA A 37 -7.45 -0.67 33.32
C ALA A 37 -8.42 0.25 32.56
N PHE A 38 -8.57 0.05 31.24
CA PHE A 38 -9.47 0.84 30.41
C PHE A 38 -10.96 0.56 30.72
N SER A 39 -11.30 -0.69 31.03
CA SER A 39 -12.66 -1.09 31.40
C SER A 39 -13.05 -0.58 32.80
N GLY A 40 -12.11 -0.57 33.74
CA GLY A 40 -12.31 0.00 35.08
C GLY A 40 -12.48 1.53 35.06
N TYR A 41 -11.80 2.23 34.15
CA TYR A 41 -11.89 3.69 34.02
C TYR A 41 -13.25 4.16 33.47
N ARG A 42 -13.92 3.37 32.61
CA ARG A 42 -15.28 3.67 32.13
C ARG A 42 -16.40 3.43 33.15
N GLY A 43 -16.16 2.63 34.20
CA GLY A 43 -17.16 2.33 35.24
C GLY A 43 -17.33 3.40 36.31
N GLY A 44 -16.43 4.39 36.39
CA GLY A 44 -16.38 5.39 37.47
C GLY A 44 -17.20 6.66 37.28
N PHE A 45 -17.90 6.85 36.15
CA PHE A 45 -18.55 8.13 35.81
C PHE A 45 -20.10 8.11 35.80
N ILE A 46 -20.73 7.05 36.31
CA ILE A 46 -22.21 7.00 36.45
C ILE A 46 -22.57 6.93 37.93
N ASN A 47 -22.45 8.07 38.63
CA ASN A 47 -23.28 8.36 39.79
C ASN A 47 -23.11 9.82 40.24
N SER A 48 -24.03 10.68 39.81
CA SER A 48 -24.65 11.70 40.68
C SER A 48 -25.73 12.44 39.88
N ARG A 49 -26.95 12.40 40.41
CA ARG A 49 -28.16 13.03 39.87
C ARG A 49 -28.67 14.04 40.91
N GLU A 50 -28.82 15.31 40.47
CA GLU A 50 -29.78 16.36 40.93
C GLU A 50 -29.60 17.02 42.32
N PRO A 51 -30.14 18.25 42.60
CA PRO A 51 -31.14 19.04 41.84
C PRO A 51 -30.91 20.57 41.68
N HIS A 52 -31.80 21.17 40.86
CA HIS A 52 -32.09 22.57 40.51
C HIS A 52 -32.02 23.70 41.57
N ALA A 53 -31.69 24.93 41.12
CA ALA A 53 -32.30 26.21 41.57
C ALA A 53 -32.03 27.39 40.59
N ASP A 54 -33.09 28.10 40.21
CA ASP A 54 -33.11 29.39 39.49
C ASP A 54 -32.62 30.57 40.37
N VAL A 55 -31.86 31.53 39.81
CA VAL A 55 -31.96 32.98 40.12
C VAL A 55 -31.44 33.83 38.95
N SER A 56 -32.22 34.82 38.55
CA SER A 56 -31.95 35.92 37.61
C SER A 56 -31.06 37.05 38.18
N SER A 57 -30.21 37.67 37.36
CA SER A 57 -30.19 39.14 37.06
C SER A 57 -28.79 39.77 36.83
N SER A 58 -28.76 40.65 35.81
CA SER A 58 -27.97 41.89 35.61
C SER A 58 -26.46 41.86 35.23
N SER A 59 -26.23 42.15 33.94
CA SER A 59 -25.38 43.20 33.33
C SER A 59 -23.90 43.39 33.72
N SER A 60 -22.99 43.24 32.75
CA SER A 60 -21.97 44.27 32.42
C SER A 60 -21.27 44.03 31.06
N SER A 61 -21.40 45.06 30.22
CA SER A 61 -20.50 45.61 29.18
C SER A 61 -19.31 44.82 28.59
N SER A 62 -19.35 44.72 27.25
CA SER A 62 -18.32 45.05 26.24
C SER A 62 -16.95 44.36 26.25
N ALA A 63 -16.69 43.58 25.19
CA ALA A 63 -15.54 43.78 24.29
C ALA A 63 -15.74 42.94 23.02
N SER A 64 -15.89 43.60 21.88
CA SER A 64 -15.83 43.01 20.54
C SER A 64 -14.38 42.63 20.21
N SER A 65 -14.12 41.33 20.04
CA SER A 65 -12.92 40.86 19.34
C SER A 65 -13.38 40.21 18.04
N ASP A 66 -13.31 40.98 16.95
CA ASP A 66 -13.37 40.46 15.59
C ASP A 66 -12.13 39.59 15.35
N GLU A 67 -12.23 38.31 15.68
CA GLU A 67 -11.26 37.32 15.27
C GLU A 67 -11.51 37.01 13.79
N ALA A 68 -10.68 37.62 12.92
CA ALA A 68 -10.73 37.39 11.49
C ALA A 68 -10.64 35.87 11.21
N ALA A 69 -11.75 35.28 10.76
CA ALA A 69 -11.82 33.89 10.40
C ALA A 69 -10.73 33.59 9.35
N LYS A 70 -9.73 32.78 9.75
CA LYS A 70 -8.78 32.18 8.80
C LYS A 70 -9.59 31.51 7.70
N PRO A 71 -9.32 31.77 6.40
CA PRO A 71 -10.02 31.06 5.35
C PRO A 71 -9.74 29.56 5.52
N SER A 72 -10.80 28.79 5.80
CA SER A 72 -10.69 27.34 5.78
C SER A 72 -10.34 26.94 4.35
N ALA A 73 -9.35 26.07 4.20
CA ALA A 73 -9.02 25.52 2.89
C ALA A 73 -10.25 24.77 2.39
N VAL A 74 -10.99 25.38 1.45
CA VAL A 74 -12.12 24.72 0.81
C VAL A 74 -11.51 23.59 -0.04
N SER A 75 -11.77 22.35 0.38
CA SER A 75 -11.48 21.17 -0.43
C SER A 75 -12.08 21.39 -1.82
N ARG A 76 -11.36 20.99 -2.88
CA ARG A 76 -11.94 20.91 -4.23
C ARG A 76 -12.93 19.76 -4.20
N GLY A 77 -14.10 20.01 -3.61
CA GLY A 77 -15.06 18.98 -3.24
C GLY A 77 -15.71 18.33 -4.44
N VAL A 78 -16.68 17.48 -4.11
CA VAL A 78 -17.50 16.60 -4.98
C VAL A 78 -17.92 17.23 -6.32
N SER A 79 -18.16 18.54 -6.38
CA SER A 79 -18.50 19.27 -7.62
C SER A 79 -17.43 19.20 -8.71
N SER A 80 -16.18 18.86 -8.35
CA SER A 80 -15.07 18.69 -9.28
C SER A 80 -14.76 17.22 -9.61
N GLY A 81 -15.60 16.27 -9.20
CA GLY A 81 -15.40 14.84 -9.46
C GLY A 81 -14.21 14.22 -8.69
N VAL A 82 -13.68 14.93 -7.69
CA VAL A 82 -12.60 14.45 -6.82
C VAL A 82 -13.21 14.01 -5.50
N SER A 83 -12.89 12.79 -5.05
CA SER A 83 -13.28 12.33 -3.72
C SER A 83 -12.67 13.27 -2.68
N GLU A 84 -13.47 13.75 -1.72
CA GLU A 84 -12.92 14.44 -0.56
C GLU A 84 -11.94 13.49 0.12
N LYS A 85 -10.67 13.91 0.28
CA LYS A 85 -9.74 13.19 1.15
C LYS A 85 -10.14 13.48 2.59
N SER A 86 -11.22 12.88 3.06
CA SER A 86 -11.62 12.93 4.46
C SER A 86 -10.68 12.03 5.25
N ASN A 87 -9.79 12.62 6.05
CA ASN A 87 -9.06 11.87 7.07
C ASN A 87 -10.02 11.69 8.26
N THR A 88 -10.84 10.64 8.22
CA THR A 88 -11.89 10.34 9.23
C THR A 88 -11.34 10.24 10.66
N PHE A 89 -10.04 10.01 10.81
CA PHE A 89 -9.36 9.99 12.11
C PHE A 89 -9.32 11.36 12.82
N LEU A 90 -9.34 12.48 12.08
CA LEU A 90 -9.26 13.82 12.66
C LEU A 90 -10.62 14.51 12.81
N SER A 91 -11.69 14.00 12.20
CA SER A 91 -13.00 14.69 12.19
C SER A 91 -13.93 14.27 13.33
N GLY A 92 -13.50 13.37 14.23
CA GLY A 92 -14.32 12.87 15.33
C GLY A 92 -15.61 12.14 14.91
N LYS A 93 -15.81 11.89 13.60
CA LYS A 93 -16.95 11.13 13.11
C LYS A 93 -16.72 9.66 13.39
N VAL A 94 -17.71 9.02 14.00
CA VAL A 94 -17.77 7.57 14.16
C VAL A 94 -17.63 6.93 12.78
N VAL A 95 -16.69 5.99 12.66
CA VAL A 95 -16.50 5.15 11.46
C VAL A 95 -17.81 4.40 11.22
N GLY A 96 -18.66 4.93 10.32
CA GLY A 96 -19.98 4.35 10.04
C GLY A 96 -21.05 5.35 9.56
N GLU A 97 -20.90 6.66 9.80
CA GLU A 97 -21.94 7.68 9.46
C GLU A 97 -21.60 8.59 8.26
N ALA A 98 -20.48 8.34 7.57
CA ALA A 98 -20.26 9.01 6.28
C ALA A 98 -21.01 8.20 5.21
N GLU A 99 -22.13 8.73 4.72
CA GLU A 99 -22.82 8.15 3.56
C GLU A 99 -21.81 8.04 2.40
N SER A 100 -21.68 6.83 1.85
CA SER A 100 -20.84 6.60 0.68
C SER A 100 -21.37 7.43 -0.48
N PHE A 101 -20.48 8.09 -1.22
CA PHE A 101 -20.88 8.83 -2.41
C PHE A 101 -21.61 7.90 -3.40
N PRO A 102 -22.78 8.30 -3.94
CA PRO A 102 -23.59 7.45 -4.82
C PRO A 102 -23.00 7.41 -6.24
N TRP A 103 -21.93 6.65 -6.44
CA TRP A 103 -21.29 6.46 -7.74
C TRP A 103 -22.21 5.73 -8.74
N ASP A 104 -22.21 6.19 -9.98
CA ASP A 104 -22.85 5.49 -11.11
C ASP A 104 -21.81 5.06 -12.16
N ASN A 105 -22.26 4.26 -13.14
CA ASN A 105 -21.39 3.73 -14.20
C ASN A 105 -20.80 4.82 -15.11
N THR A 106 -21.53 5.93 -15.32
CA THR A 106 -21.06 7.04 -16.15
C THR A 106 -19.88 7.72 -15.46
N MET A 107 -20.03 8.04 -14.17
CA MET A 107 -18.99 8.67 -13.35
C MET A 107 -17.75 7.80 -13.24
N LEU A 108 -17.92 6.50 -12.99
CA LEU A 108 -16.80 5.56 -12.89
C LEU A 108 -16.08 5.38 -14.23
N SER A 109 -16.82 5.31 -15.34
CA SER A 109 -16.21 5.17 -16.67
C SER A 109 -15.38 6.38 -17.06
N TRP A 110 -15.80 7.59 -16.68
CA TRP A 110 -15.14 8.85 -16.99
C TRP A 110 -13.76 8.99 -16.33
N GLN A 111 -13.48 8.23 -15.27
CA GLN A 111 -12.21 8.31 -14.53
C GLN A 111 -11.03 7.67 -15.27
N ARG A 112 -11.29 6.81 -16.27
CA ARG A 112 -10.21 6.20 -17.07
C ARG A 112 -9.53 7.24 -17.95
N THR A 113 -8.21 7.21 -17.98
CA THR A 113 -7.42 8.17 -18.76
C THR A 113 -7.49 7.83 -20.24
N ALA A 114 -7.48 8.86 -21.10
CA ALA A 114 -7.52 8.67 -22.54
C ALA A 114 -6.14 8.37 -23.18
N PHE A 115 -5.05 8.82 -22.56
CA PHE A 115 -3.70 8.76 -23.14
C PHE A 115 -2.58 8.41 -22.15
N HIS A 116 -2.88 8.21 -20.86
CA HIS A 116 -1.86 7.67 -19.94
C HIS A 116 -1.89 6.15 -20.02
N PHE A 117 -0.73 5.53 -19.88
CA PHE A 117 -0.67 4.08 -19.80
C PHE A 117 -1.41 3.58 -18.55
N GLN A 118 -2.31 2.63 -18.73
CA GLN A 118 -2.93 1.84 -17.67
C GLN A 118 -3.31 0.48 -18.24
N PRO A 119 -3.32 -0.61 -17.44
CA PRO A 119 -3.84 -1.88 -17.92
C PRO A 119 -5.34 -1.77 -18.23
N GLU A 120 -5.86 -2.73 -19.00
CA GLU A 120 -7.28 -2.80 -19.34
C GLU A 120 -8.17 -2.78 -18.08
N LYS A 121 -7.74 -3.47 -17.02
CA LYS A 121 -8.45 -3.59 -15.74
C LYS A 121 -7.48 -3.89 -14.60
N ASN A 122 -8.00 -3.89 -13.38
CA ASN A 122 -7.31 -4.26 -12.13
C ASN A 122 -6.21 -3.29 -11.67
N TRP A 123 -5.45 -3.71 -10.66
CA TRP A 123 -4.43 -2.91 -9.98
C TRP A 123 -3.11 -2.90 -10.74
N MET A 124 -2.52 -1.71 -10.87
CA MET A 124 -1.15 -1.49 -11.32
C MET A 124 -0.46 -0.52 -10.35
N ASN A 125 0.83 -0.75 -10.08
CA ASN A 125 1.67 0.20 -9.36
C ASN A 125 3.02 0.44 -10.06
N ASP A 126 4.12 -0.06 -9.50
CA ASP A 126 5.48 0.34 -9.84
C ASP A 126 5.80 0.05 -11.32
N PRO A 127 6.44 0.98 -12.04
CA PRO A 127 7.05 0.69 -13.34
C PRO A 127 8.26 -0.23 -13.16
N ASN A 128 8.40 -1.23 -14.02
CA ASN A 128 9.43 -2.26 -13.93
C ASN A 128 10.20 -2.39 -15.25
N GLY A 129 11.52 -2.57 -15.13
CA GLY A 129 12.45 -2.78 -16.25
C GLY A 129 12.20 -2.00 -17.56
N PRO A 130 11.95 -0.67 -17.57
CA PRO A 130 11.78 0.05 -18.84
C PRO A 130 13.03 -0.09 -19.71
N LEU A 131 12.84 -0.45 -20.98
CA LEU A 131 13.91 -0.90 -21.87
C LEU A 131 13.59 -0.49 -23.30
N TYR A 132 14.57 0.02 -24.04
CA TYR A 132 14.47 0.10 -25.50
C TYR A 132 15.28 -1.05 -26.12
N TYR A 133 14.61 -1.96 -26.80
CA TYR A 133 15.22 -3.17 -27.35
C TYR A 133 14.66 -3.48 -28.74
N LYS A 134 15.55 -3.77 -29.68
CA LYS A 134 15.21 -4.12 -31.09
C LYS A 134 14.16 -3.21 -31.76
N GLY A 135 14.18 -1.93 -31.43
CA GLY A 135 13.30 -0.91 -32.02
C GLY A 135 11.99 -0.67 -31.27
N TRP A 136 11.75 -1.33 -30.14
CA TRP A 136 10.56 -1.17 -29.32
C TRP A 136 10.93 -0.66 -27.92
N TYR A 137 10.07 0.19 -27.37
CA TYR A 137 10.05 0.50 -25.95
C TYR A 137 9.25 -0.57 -25.24
N HIS A 138 9.89 -1.35 -24.38
CA HIS A 138 9.28 -2.30 -23.48
C HIS A 138 9.00 -1.61 -22.15
N PHE A 139 7.78 -1.78 -21.65
CA PHE A 139 7.34 -1.29 -20.37
C PHE A 139 6.73 -2.45 -19.59
N PHE A 140 7.30 -2.75 -18.44
CA PHE A 140 6.74 -3.69 -17.49
C PHE A 140 6.21 -2.94 -16.28
N TYR A 141 5.30 -3.55 -15.54
CA TYR A 141 4.68 -2.93 -14.38
C TYR A 141 4.16 -3.99 -13.41
N GLN A 142 4.20 -3.69 -12.11
CA GLN A 142 3.54 -4.53 -11.13
C GLN A 142 2.03 -4.54 -11.41
N TYR A 143 1.46 -5.74 -11.45
CA TYR A 143 0.08 -5.98 -11.80
C TYR A 143 -0.55 -7.01 -10.86
N ASN A 144 -1.82 -6.82 -10.49
CA ASN A 144 -2.64 -7.87 -9.88
C ASN A 144 -3.67 -8.35 -10.91
N PRO A 145 -3.59 -9.59 -11.42
CA PRO A 145 -4.56 -10.11 -12.38
C PRO A 145 -5.93 -10.41 -11.76
N ASN A 146 -6.01 -10.49 -10.43
CA ASN A 146 -7.18 -10.97 -9.70
C ASN A 146 -8.02 -9.85 -9.06
N GLY A 147 -7.53 -8.60 -9.01
CA GLY A 147 -8.31 -7.53 -8.38
C GLY A 147 -7.75 -6.12 -8.52
N ALA A 148 -8.61 -5.14 -8.22
CA ALA A 148 -8.28 -3.71 -8.20
C ALA A 148 -7.65 -3.26 -6.85
N VAL A 149 -6.92 -4.17 -6.19
CA VAL A 149 -6.20 -3.94 -4.93
C VAL A 149 -4.81 -4.59 -5.02
N TRP A 150 -3.90 -4.16 -4.15
CA TRP A 150 -2.57 -4.77 -4.07
C TRP A 150 -2.65 -6.24 -3.61
N GLY A 151 -1.86 -7.11 -4.24
CA GLY A 151 -1.81 -8.56 -3.99
C GLY A 151 -1.46 -9.32 -5.27
N ASP A 152 -1.08 -10.60 -5.16
CA ASP A 152 -0.77 -11.50 -6.29
C ASP A 152 0.10 -10.85 -7.38
N ILE A 153 1.16 -10.16 -6.95
CA ILE A 153 1.93 -9.28 -7.85
C ILE A 153 2.70 -10.09 -8.89
N VAL A 154 2.42 -9.76 -10.15
CA VAL A 154 3.10 -10.25 -11.36
C VAL A 154 3.63 -9.05 -12.17
N TRP A 155 4.44 -9.30 -13.18
CA TRP A 155 4.82 -8.26 -14.15
C TRP A 155 3.90 -8.31 -15.37
N GLY A 156 3.07 -7.28 -15.54
CA GLY A 156 2.44 -6.97 -16.81
C GLY A 156 3.45 -6.45 -17.82
N HIS A 157 3.16 -6.55 -19.12
CA HIS A 157 4.05 -6.15 -20.20
C HIS A 157 3.29 -5.42 -21.31
N ALA A 158 3.87 -4.34 -21.80
CA ALA A 158 3.42 -3.67 -23.01
C ALA A 158 4.62 -3.15 -23.81
N VAL A 159 4.41 -2.98 -25.11
CA VAL A 159 5.41 -2.41 -26.03
C VAL A 159 4.85 -1.22 -26.80
N SER A 160 5.72 -0.30 -27.17
CA SER A 160 5.40 0.85 -28.01
C SER A 160 6.56 1.21 -28.94
N ARG A 161 6.27 1.78 -30.11
CA ARG A 161 7.29 2.39 -30.98
C ARG A 161 7.58 3.85 -30.63
N ASP A 162 6.66 4.50 -29.91
CA ASP A 162 6.65 5.95 -29.76
C ASP A 162 6.32 6.43 -28.34
N ILE A 163 6.34 5.52 -27.35
CA ILE A 163 6.00 5.74 -25.93
C ILE A 163 4.60 6.33 -25.66
N ILE A 164 3.72 6.34 -26.67
CA ILE A 164 2.36 6.88 -26.59
C ILE A 164 1.33 5.80 -26.94
N HIS A 165 1.52 5.09 -28.05
CA HIS A 165 0.62 4.03 -28.50
C HIS A 165 1.15 2.67 -28.03
N TRP A 166 0.45 2.05 -27.10
CA TRP A 166 0.88 0.82 -26.44
C TRP A 166 0.11 -0.40 -26.93
N LEU A 167 0.83 -1.50 -27.11
CA LEU A 167 0.29 -2.84 -27.32
C LEU A 167 0.50 -3.66 -26.05
N HIS A 168 -0.58 -4.11 -25.43
CA HIS A 168 -0.50 -5.02 -24.27
C HIS A 168 -0.06 -6.40 -24.74
N LEU A 169 0.89 -6.99 -24.01
CA LEU A 169 1.43 -8.33 -24.26
C LEU A 169 1.06 -9.27 -23.10
N PRO A 170 1.27 -10.59 -23.24
CA PRO A 170 1.12 -11.53 -22.13
C PRO A 170 1.93 -11.12 -20.90
N LEU A 171 1.55 -11.64 -19.73
CA LEU A 171 2.31 -11.44 -18.50
C LEU A 171 3.76 -11.92 -18.70
N ALA A 172 4.73 -11.09 -18.32
CA ALA A 172 6.14 -11.40 -18.53
C ALA A 172 6.73 -12.29 -17.43
N MET A 173 6.30 -12.10 -16.19
CA MET A 173 6.74 -12.89 -15.03
C MET A 173 5.59 -13.12 -14.07
N VAL A 174 5.46 -14.33 -13.57
CA VAL A 174 4.44 -14.77 -12.62
C VAL A 174 5.11 -15.44 -11.42
N ALA A 175 4.42 -15.49 -10.27
CA ALA A 175 4.92 -16.17 -9.08
C ALA A 175 4.81 -17.69 -9.26
N ASP A 176 5.84 -18.32 -9.82
CA ASP A 176 5.87 -19.75 -10.13
C ASP A 176 7.02 -20.53 -9.47
N GLN A 177 7.89 -19.85 -8.71
CA GLN A 177 8.98 -20.48 -7.96
C GLN A 177 8.85 -20.26 -6.45
N TRP A 178 9.58 -21.05 -5.67
CA TRP A 178 9.59 -20.91 -4.21
C TRP A 178 10.07 -19.52 -3.74
N TYR A 179 11.06 -18.96 -4.46
CA TYR A 179 11.72 -17.71 -4.10
C TYR A 179 10.93 -16.44 -4.44
N ASP A 180 9.80 -16.57 -5.14
CA ASP A 180 8.90 -15.48 -5.49
C ASP A 180 7.42 -15.85 -5.33
N SER A 181 7.13 -16.93 -4.60
CA SER A 181 5.78 -17.48 -4.38
C SER A 181 4.76 -16.48 -3.82
N ASN A 182 5.21 -15.47 -3.08
CA ASN A 182 4.34 -14.40 -2.55
C ASN A 182 4.31 -13.14 -3.45
N GLY A 183 5.05 -13.13 -4.56
CA GLY A 183 5.00 -12.09 -5.58
C GLY A 183 6.34 -11.81 -6.26
N VAL A 184 6.24 -11.39 -7.52
CA VAL A 184 7.34 -10.92 -8.36
C VAL A 184 7.35 -9.39 -8.33
N TRP A 185 8.12 -8.80 -7.43
CA TRP A 185 8.11 -7.35 -7.20
C TRP A 185 9.07 -6.59 -8.13
N THR A 186 9.22 -5.29 -7.88
CA THR A 186 9.94 -4.34 -8.72
C THR A 186 11.37 -4.80 -9.05
N GLY A 187 11.77 -4.46 -10.27
CA GLY A 187 13.07 -4.78 -10.81
C GLY A 187 13.46 -3.89 -11.99
N SER A 188 14.67 -4.12 -12.47
CA SER A 188 15.34 -3.30 -13.49
C SER A 188 15.89 -4.19 -14.61
N ALA A 189 15.88 -3.65 -15.82
CA ALA A 189 16.48 -4.26 -17.00
C ALA A 189 17.90 -3.74 -17.19
N THR A 190 18.81 -4.59 -17.67
CA THR A 190 20.16 -4.21 -18.11
C THR A 190 20.46 -4.92 -19.43
N ILE A 191 20.96 -4.19 -20.42
CA ILE A 191 21.54 -4.78 -21.63
C ILE A 191 23.04 -4.94 -21.38
N LEU A 192 23.53 -6.18 -21.42
CA LEU A 192 24.95 -6.48 -21.29
C LEU A 192 25.73 -6.16 -22.58
N PRO A 193 27.08 -6.04 -22.51
CA PRO A 193 27.91 -5.75 -23.68
C PRO A 193 27.80 -6.77 -24.83
N ASP A 194 27.40 -8.01 -24.54
CA ASP A 194 27.16 -9.06 -25.53
C ASP A 194 25.74 -9.01 -26.14
N GLY A 195 24.93 -8.04 -25.74
CA GLY A 195 23.56 -7.83 -26.22
C GLY A 195 22.49 -8.61 -25.45
N GLN A 196 22.85 -9.40 -24.43
CA GLN A 196 21.88 -10.08 -23.59
C GLN A 196 21.08 -9.07 -22.76
N VAL A 197 19.77 -9.29 -22.67
CA VAL A 197 18.90 -8.57 -21.74
C VAL A 197 18.81 -9.39 -20.46
N ILE A 198 19.06 -8.71 -19.34
CA ILE A 198 18.97 -9.27 -18.01
C ILE A 198 17.96 -8.45 -17.20
N MET A 199 17.05 -9.15 -16.51
CA MET A 199 16.14 -8.57 -15.54
C MET A 199 16.57 -8.99 -14.13
N LEU A 200 16.85 -8.02 -13.27
CA LEU A 200 17.01 -8.24 -11.83
C LEU A 200 15.73 -7.76 -11.13
N TYR A 201 15.13 -8.61 -10.30
CA TYR A 201 13.89 -8.29 -9.59
C TYR A 201 13.91 -8.80 -8.14
N THR A 202 13.04 -8.24 -7.32
CA THR A 202 12.84 -8.73 -5.95
C THR A 202 11.72 -9.78 -5.92
N GLY A 203 12.01 -10.99 -5.46
CA GLY A 203 11.00 -12.00 -5.14
C GLY A 203 10.64 -11.99 -3.66
N SER A 204 9.38 -12.26 -3.36
CA SER A 204 8.91 -12.52 -1.99
C SER A 204 8.74 -14.02 -1.77
N THR A 205 9.52 -14.61 -0.87
CA THR A 205 9.42 -16.04 -0.55
C THR A 205 8.17 -16.33 0.29
N ASN A 206 7.83 -17.61 0.44
CA ASN A 206 6.77 -18.10 1.32
C ASN A 206 6.95 -17.69 2.79
N GLU A 207 8.18 -17.45 3.26
CA GLU A 207 8.48 -16.91 4.60
C GLU A 207 8.44 -15.37 4.66
N SER A 208 7.93 -14.70 3.61
CA SER A 208 7.91 -13.24 3.48
C SER A 208 9.31 -12.60 3.51
N VAL A 209 10.33 -13.34 3.03
CA VAL A 209 11.69 -12.83 2.86
C VAL A 209 11.84 -12.26 1.47
N GLN A 210 12.52 -11.12 1.35
CA GLN A 210 12.85 -10.50 0.07
C GLN A 210 14.20 -11.01 -0.43
N VAL A 211 14.22 -11.57 -1.64
CA VAL A 211 15.44 -12.09 -2.29
C VAL A 211 15.60 -11.46 -3.67
N GLN A 212 16.84 -11.38 -4.16
CA GLN A 212 17.14 -10.84 -5.49
C GLN A 212 17.23 -11.99 -6.49
N ASN A 213 16.41 -11.91 -7.53
CA ASN A 213 16.26 -12.93 -8.55
C ASN A 213 16.66 -12.39 -9.92
N LEU A 214 16.95 -13.32 -10.82
CA LEU A 214 17.49 -13.07 -12.14
C LEU A 214 16.58 -13.74 -13.18
N ALA A 215 16.15 -12.99 -14.18
CA ALA A 215 15.37 -13.49 -15.31
C ALA A 215 15.96 -13.02 -16.64
N TYR A 216 15.68 -13.82 -17.68
CA TYR A 216 16.11 -13.58 -19.05
C TYR A 216 14.91 -13.72 -19.98
N PRO A 217 14.87 -13.01 -21.12
CA PRO A 217 13.87 -13.28 -22.15
C PRO A 217 13.95 -14.73 -22.61
N ALA A 218 12.80 -15.40 -22.71
CA ALA A 218 12.75 -16.77 -23.23
C ALA A 218 13.07 -16.82 -24.73
N ASP A 219 12.69 -15.78 -25.48
CA ASP A 219 13.10 -15.53 -26.86
C ASP A 219 13.74 -14.13 -26.94
N LEU A 220 14.94 -14.04 -27.51
CA LEU A 220 15.65 -12.78 -27.68
C LEU A 220 15.03 -11.91 -28.79
N ASN A 221 14.06 -12.39 -29.56
CA ASN A 221 13.42 -11.65 -30.66
C ASN A 221 12.06 -11.05 -30.32
N ASP A 222 11.58 -11.27 -29.10
CA ASP A 222 10.35 -10.69 -28.56
C ASP A 222 10.48 -9.18 -28.27
#